data_AF-A0ABD3RIU0-F1
#
_entry.id   AF-A0ABD3RIU0-F1
#
_cell.length_a   1.000
_cell.length_b   1.000
_cell.length_c   1.000
_cell.angle_alpha   90.00
_cell.angle_beta   90.00
_cell.angle_gamma   90.00
#
_symmetry.space_group_name_H-M   'P 1'
#
loop_
_entity.id
_entity.type
_entity.pdbx_description
1 polymer ?
#
loop_
_entity_poly.entity_id
_entity_poly.type
_entity_poly.pdbx_seq_one_letter_code
_entity_poly.pdbx_strand_id
1 'polypeptide(L)'
;MPTRWTALTEAEIMPAFDFLTMKLDIVGFDREKETMVLDLLKNRTRTQRYRLHQRFLKHPTEQAALDDKPPKLTKERRLLERCEINRNNRSKLTVLHNQGSRTFVTLLHELGEKTGKQLDKIEFFPPTHCTDGKWTTSECEVRYKSMLDVQAKSIAEGNSKTANECYDKGFGYGPKPPRKNSSANIKKLEEALRDSQIENTRLKERLGAAETQLDEFNARLANQDKILKMILSQHNLQPPTSD
;
A
#
# COMPACT_ATOMS: atom_id res chain seq x y z
N MET A 1 2.54 30.21 -8.73
CA MET A 1 3.99 30.51 -8.75
C MET A 1 4.31 31.22 -10.05
N PRO A 2 5.04 32.35 -10.07
CA PRO A 2 5.39 33.02 -11.33
C PRO A 2 6.23 32.11 -12.24
N THR A 3 5.89 32.07 -13.53
CA THR A 3 6.43 31.13 -14.54
C THR A 3 7.96 31.19 -14.67
N ARG A 4 8.56 32.35 -14.39
CA ARG A 4 10.02 32.57 -14.39
C ARG A 4 10.79 31.70 -13.37
N TRP A 5 10.10 31.19 -12.34
CA TRP A 5 10.72 30.38 -11.29
C TRP A 5 10.47 28.87 -11.45
N THR A 6 9.62 28.47 -12.41
CA THR A 6 9.17 27.08 -12.60
C THR A 6 9.80 26.39 -13.80
N ALA A 7 10.24 27.15 -14.80
CA ALA A 7 10.97 26.66 -15.96
C ALA A 7 12.41 26.33 -15.55
N LEU A 8 12.63 25.06 -15.22
CA LEU A 8 13.95 24.46 -15.15
C LEU A 8 14.00 23.43 -16.27
N THR A 9 14.92 23.64 -17.19
CA THR A 9 15.21 22.70 -18.26
C THR A 9 15.97 21.50 -17.70
N GLU A 10 15.91 20.40 -18.42
CA GLU A 10 16.65 19.18 -18.08
C GLU A 10 18.17 19.42 -18.16
N ALA A 11 18.61 20.21 -19.14
CA ALA A 11 20.01 20.61 -19.31
C ALA A 11 20.57 21.39 -18.10
N GLU A 12 19.76 22.22 -17.43
CA GLU A 12 20.20 22.93 -16.21
C GLU A 12 20.38 22.00 -15.00
N ILE A 13 19.79 20.81 -15.02
CA ILE A 13 19.75 19.89 -13.87
C ILE A 13 20.64 18.68 -14.09
N MET A 14 20.90 18.32 -15.36
CA MET A 14 21.76 17.20 -15.73
C MET A 14 23.14 17.24 -15.04
N PRO A 15 23.84 18.38 -14.92
CA PRO A 15 25.12 18.41 -14.20
C PRO A 15 25.02 17.99 -12.72
N ALA A 16 23.90 18.30 -12.07
CA ALA A 16 23.65 17.89 -10.69
C ALA A 16 23.31 16.38 -10.60
N PHE A 17 22.64 15.85 -11.61
CA PHE A 17 22.40 14.42 -11.76
C PHE A 17 23.72 13.66 -11.99
N ASP A 18 24.55 14.09 -12.93
CA ASP A 18 25.86 13.50 -13.21
C ASP A 18 26.76 13.48 -11.98
N PHE A 19 26.79 14.59 -11.25
CA PHE A 19 27.55 14.68 -10.00
C PHE A 19 27.06 13.67 -8.95
N LEU A 20 25.75 13.47 -8.84
CA LEU A 20 25.18 12.49 -7.91
C LEU A 20 25.52 11.07 -8.32
N THR A 21 25.38 10.73 -9.60
CA THR A 21 25.71 9.41 -10.15
C THR A 21 27.19 9.10 -9.93
N MET A 22 28.07 10.06 -10.17
CA MET A 22 29.52 9.93 -9.92
C MET A 22 29.83 9.77 -8.42
N LYS A 23 29.18 10.55 -7.54
CA LYS A 23 29.47 10.51 -6.09
C LYS A 23 28.94 9.27 -5.39
N LEU A 24 27.85 8.71 -5.89
CA LEU A 24 27.18 7.56 -5.30
C LEU A 24 27.54 6.24 -5.99
N ASP A 25 28.41 6.29 -6.99
CA ASP A 25 28.88 5.14 -7.78
C ASP A 25 27.71 4.28 -8.32
N ILE A 26 26.66 4.96 -8.80
CA ILE A 26 25.44 4.28 -9.25
C ILE A 26 25.61 3.88 -10.71
N VAL A 27 25.70 2.57 -10.96
CA VAL A 27 25.75 1.99 -12.32
C VAL A 27 24.36 1.47 -12.70
N GLY A 28 23.92 1.74 -13.94
CA GLY A 28 22.69 1.15 -14.49
C GLY A 28 21.39 1.82 -14.03
N PHE A 29 21.33 3.15 -14.06
CA PHE A 29 20.05 3.85 -13.96
C PHE A 29 19.15 3.45 -15.15
N ASP A 30 17.94 2.94 -14.85
CA ASP A 30 16.91 2.85 -15.88
C ASP A 30 16.31 4.25 -16.12
N ARG A 31 15.71 4.43 -17.30
CA ARG A 31 15.15 5.72 -17.74
C ARG A 31 14.02 6.23 -16.83
N GLU A 32 13.30 5.32 -16.16
CA GLU A 32 12.21 5.67 -15.24
C GLU A 32 12.76 6.28 -13.95
N LYS A 33 13.77 5.64 -13.33
CA LYS A 33 14.47 6.11 -12.14
C LYS A 33 15.22 7.41 -12.41
N GLU A 34 15.83 7.56 -13.58
CA GLU A 34 16.48 8.80 -14.02
C GLU A 34 15.47 9.96 -14.02
N THR A 35 14.32 9.75 -14.66
CA THR A 35 13.22 10.73 -14.69
C THR A 35 12.76 11.12 -13.28
N MET A 36 12.60 10.13 -12.39
CA MET A 36 12.20 10.39 -10.99
C MET A 36 13.24 11.23 -10.23
N VAL A 37 14.53 10.94 -10.40
CA VAL A 37 15.60 11.71 -9.74
C VAL A 37 15.66 13.13 -10.31
N LEU A 38 15.57 13.30 -11.63
CA LEU A 38 15.52 14.61 -12.27
C LEU A 38 14.33 15.43 -11.76
N ASP A 39 13.16 14.83 -11.59
CA ASP A 39 11.99 15.49 -11.00
C ASP A 39 12.19 15.88 -9.53
N LEU A 40 12.86 15.04 -8.74
CA LEU A 40 13.24 15.37 -7.36
C LEU A 40 14.17 16.59 -7.33
N LEU A 41 15.18 16.62 -8.22
CA LEU A 41 16.13 17.72 -8.35
C LEU A 41 15.44 19.00 -8.82
N LYS A 42 14.52 18.92 -9.79
CA LYS A 42 13.66 20.03 -10.24
C LYS A 42 12.91 20.63 -9.06
N ASN A 43 12.20 19.79 -8.30
CA ASN A 43 11.39 20.25 -7.17
C ASN A 43 12.24 20.85 -6.04
N ARG A 44 13.40 20.27 -5.75
CA ARG A 44 14.33 20.80 -4.76
C ARG A 44 14.86 22.17 -5.16
N THR A 45 15.25 22.32 -6.43
CA THR A 45 15.78 23.56 -6.99
C THR A 45 14.71 24.66 -7.00
N ARG A 46 13.47 24.35 -7.43
CA ARG A 46 12.33 25.28 -7.35
C ARG A 46 12.09 25.77 -5.92
N THR A 47 12.09 24.85 -4.96
CA THR A 47 11.89 25.17 -3.55
C THR A 47 12.99 26.07 -3.01
N GLN A 48 14.25 25.80 -3.39
CA GLN A 48 15.38 26.63 -2.99
C GLN A 48 15.29 28.03 -3.60
N ARG A 49 15.04 28.16 -4.90
CA ARG A 49 14.85 29.45 -5.59
C ARG A 49 13.73 30.27 -4.93
N TYR A 50 12.60 29.63 -4.62
CA TYR A 50 11.50 30.29 -3.90
C TYR A 50 11.92 30.81 -2.52
N ARG A 51 12.60 29.98 -1.73
CA ARG A 51 13.07 30.38 -0.38
C ARG A 51 14.06 31.55 -0.45
N LEU A 52 14.98 31.53 -1.42
CA LEU A 52 15.93 32.63 -1.63
C LEU A 52 15.21 33.90 -2.05
N HIS A 53 14.24 33.82 -2.95
CA HIS A 53 13.43 34.97 -3.35
C HIS A 53 12.64 35.57 -2.18
N GLN A 54 11.97 34.72 -1.39
CA GLN A 54 11.25 35.16 -0.19
C GLN A 54 12.16 35.81 0.84
N ARG A 55 13.41 35.32 0.96
CA ARG A 55 14.40 35.95 1.82
C ARG A 55 14.79 37.32 1.28
N PHE A 56 15.09 37.43 -0.01
CA PHE A 56 15.47 38.67 -0.65
C PHE A 56 14.40 39.77 -0.49
N LEU A 57 13.12 39.42 -0.65
CA LEU A 57 11.99 40.35 -0.48
C LEU A 57 11.89 40.95 0.93
N LYS A 58 12.52 40.36 1.96
CA LYS A 58 12.56 40.92 3.31
C LYS A 58 13.57 42.05 3.46
N HIS A 59 14.46 42.23 2.49
CA HIS A 59 15.49 43.26 2.50
C HIS A 59 15.14 44.35 1.48
N PRO A 60 15.41 45.62 1.78
CA PRO A 60 15.09 46.74 0.89
C PRO A 60 16.02 46.80 -0.33
N THR A 61 17.23 46.24 -0.26
CA THR A 61 18.22 46.26 -1.34
C THR A 61 18.94 44.93 -1.46
N GLU A 62 19.52 44.66 -2.64
CA GLU A 62 20.33 43.47 -2.88
C GLU A 62 21.53 43.39 -1.95
N GLN A 63 22.21 44.52 -1.75
CA GLN A 63 23.38 44.58 -0.87
C GLN A 63 23.01 44.25 0.59
N ALA A 64 21.87 44.76 1.09
CA ALA A 64 21.39 44.44 2.43
C ALA A 64 21.06 42.95 2.59
N ALA A 65 20.59 42.27 1.54
CA ALA A 65 20.35 40.83 1.55
C ALA A 65 21.65 40.00 1.53
N LEU A 66 22.69 40.50 0.84
CA LEU A 66 24.02 39.87 0.79
C LEU A 66 24.79 40.03 2.10
N ASP A 67 24.61 41.15 2.78
CA ASP A 67 25.25 41.47 4.05
C ASP A 67 24.59 40.74 5.24
N ASP A 68 23.28 40.47 5.16
CA ASP A 68 22.60 39.51 6.04
C ASP A 68 23.03 38.08 5.70
N LYS A 69 24.25 37.70 6.04
CA LYS A 69 24.68 36.29 5.93
C LYS A 69 24.12 35.54 7.12
N PRO A 70 23.46 34.38 6.91
CA PRO A 70 23.04 33.56 8.05
C PRO A 70 24.31 33.24 8.84
N PRO A 71 24.29 33.37 10.17
CA PRO A 71 25.47 33.14 10.98
C PRO A 71 26.06 31.78 10.60
N LYS A 72 27.38 31.73 10.40
CA LYS A 72 28.10 30.46 10.22
C LYS A 72 27.99 29.69 11.52
N LEU A 73 26.90 28.94 11.67
CA LEU A 73 26.74 28.01 12.77
C LEU A 73 27.83 26.96 12.60
N THR A 74 28.76 26.90 13.56
CA THR A 74 29.71 25.80 13.67
C THR A 74 28.93 24.49 13.74
N LYS A 75 29.54 23.39 13.29
CA LYS A 75 28.90 22.05 13.30
C LYS A 75 28.31 21.72 14.67
N GLU A 76 29.00 22.15 15.72
CA GLU A 76 28.63 22.00 17.13
C GLU A 76 27.39 22.82 17.52
N ARG A 77 27.31 24.10 17.14
CA ARG A 77 26.14 24.94 17.43
C ARG A 77 24.87 24.43 16.72
N ARG A 78 25.00 23.95 15.47
CA ARG A 78 23.89 23.29 14.75
C ARG A 78 23.40 22.03 15.45
N LEU A 79 24.31 21.27 16.05
CA LEU A 79 23.96 20.06 16.78
C LEU A 79 23.19 20.41 18.04
N LEU A 80 23.68 21.36 18.83
CA LEU A 80 23.03 21.83 20.07
C LEU A 80 21.61 22.36 19.82
N GLU A 81 21.41 23.22 18.81
CA GLU A 81 20.08 23.71 18.45
C GLU A 81 19.12 22.59 18.04
N ARG A 82 19.61 21.60 17.26
CA ARG A 82 18.80 20.44 16.88
C ARG A 82 18.46 19.56 18.07
N CYS A 83 19.39 19.36 19.00
CA CYS A 83 19.16 18.61 20.24
C CYS A 83 18.06 19.29 21.07
N GLU A 84 18.10 20.61 21.19
CA GLU A 84 17.09 21.38 21.94
C GLU A 84 15.71 21.31 21.28
N ILE A 85 15.63 21.46 19.96
CA ILE A 85 14.38 21.26 19.21
C ILE A 85 13.85 19.84 19.39
N ASN A 86 14.71 18.82 19.28
CA ASN A 86 14.30 17.43 19.45
C ASN A 86 13.83 17.14 20.88
N ARG A 87 14.48 17.71 21.89
CA ARG A 87 14.06 17.63 23.28
C ARG A 87 12.67 18.25 23.46
N ASN A 88 12.46 19.46 22.95
CA ASN A 88 11.18 20.17 23.02
C ASN A 88 10.07 19.49 22.22
N ASN A 89 10.40 18.78 21.14
CA ASN A 89 9.42 17.98 20.40
C ASN A 89 9.07 16.69 21.16
N ARG A 90 10.05 16.04 21.79
CA ARG A 90 9.83 14.84 22.62
C ARG A 90 9.02 15.14 23.87
N SER A 91 9.23 16.29 24.51
CA SER A 91 8.46 16.68 25.70
C SER A 91 6.97 16.94 25.40
N LYS A 92 6.63 17.26 24.14
CA LYS A 92 5.25 17.46 23.69
C LYS A 92 4.56 16.15 23.28
N LEU A 93 5.29 15.03 23.22
CA LEU A 93 4.72 13.76 22.82
C LEU A 93 4.00 13.11 24.01
N THR A 94 2.68 13.19 24.02
CA THR A 94 1.83 12.68 25.11
C THR A 94 1.46 11.20 24.96
N VAL A 95 1.41 10.73 23.71
CA VAL A 95 1.12 9.33 23.34
C VAL A 95 2.43 8.66 22.93
N LEU A 96 2.96 7.82 23.81
CA LEU A 96 4.23 7.11 23.60
C LEU A 96 3.96 5.67 23.16
N HIS A 97 4.69 5.21 22.14
CA HIS A 97 4.69 3.81 21.73
C HIS A 97 5.90 3.06 22.31
N ASN A 98 5.79 1.74 22.46
CA ASN A 98 6.82 0.88 23.04
C ASN A 98 7.69 0.15 22.01
N GLN A 99 7.59 0.52 20.73
CA GLN A 99 8.17 -0.21 19.60
C GLN A 99 9.61 0.17 19.20
N GLY A 100 10.23 1.12 19.92
CA GLY A 100 11.58 1.58 19.61
C GLY A 100 11.72 2.13 18.19
N SER A 101 12.72 1.68 17.44
CA SER A 101 12.99 2.09 16.05
C SER A 101 12.23 1.27 15.00
N ARG A 102 11.40 0.31 15.41
CA ARG A 102 10.65 -0.53 14.48
C ARG A 102 9.54 0.29 13.83
N THR A 103 9.37 0.13 12.52
CA THR A 103 8.30 0.83 11.82
C THR A 103 6.96 0.17 12.11
N PHE A 104 5.90 0.96 12.26
CA PHE A 104 4.55 0.42 12.45
C PHE A 104 4.07 -0.43 11.27
N VAL A 105 4.55 -0.18 10.06
CA VAL A 105 4.22 -0.99 8.87
C VAL A 105 4.75 -2.42 9.02
N THR A 106 6.02 -2.57 9.43
CA THR A 106 6.62 -3.88 9.69
C THR A 106 5.86 -4.63 10.77
N LEU A 107 5.54 -3.94 11.87
CA LEU A 107 4.79 -4.53 12.98
C LEU A 107 3.38 -4.95 12.61
N LEU A 108 2.70 -4.14 11.78
CA LEU A 108 1.36 -4.45 11.31
C LEU A 108 1.34 -5.73 10.48
N HIS A 109 2.37 -5.93 9.64
CA HIS A 109 2.52 -7.14 8.84
C HIS A 109 2.77 -8.37 9.72
N GLU A 110 3.75 -8.29 10.63
CA GLU A 110 4.07 -9.40 11.52
C GLU A 110 2.91 -9.80 12.43
N LEU A 111 2.19 -8.81 12.97
CA LEU A 111 1.00 -9.09 13.77
C LEU A 111 -0.10 -9.70 12.91
N GLY A 112 -0.28 -9.22 11.67
CA GLY A 112 -1.28 -9.78 10.75
C GLY A 112 -0.99 -11.21 10.33
N GLU A 113 0.29 -11.57 10.14
CA GLU A 113 0.70 -12.96 9.90
C GLU A 113 0.44 -13.85 11.12
N LYS A 114 0.73 -13.35 12.33
CA LYS A 114 0.50 -14.10 13.57
C LYS A 114 -0.99 -14.32 13.88
N THR A 115 -1.84 -13.34 13.60
CA THR A 115 -3.28 -13.43 13.86
C THR A 115 -4.07 -14.01 12.68
N GLY A 116 -3.44 -14.16 11.51
CA GLY A 116 -4.11 -14.60 10.28
C GLY A 116 -5.09 -13.57 9.70
N LYS A 117 -5.12 -12.34 10.23
CA LYS A 117 -6.02 -11.26 9.82
C LYS A 117 -5.26 -9.94 9.78
N GLN A 118 -5.52 -9.11 8.76
CA GLN A 118 -5.06 -7.74 8.75
C GLN A 118 -5.73 -6.94 9.89
N LEU A 119 -4.93 -6.53 10.89
CA LEU A 119 -5.43 -5.72 12.00
C LEU A 119 -5.82 -4.33 11.51
N ASP A 120 -6.91 -3.81 12.07
CA ASP A 120 -7.24 -2.40 11.93
C ASP A 120 -6.41 -1.51 12.87
N LYS A 121 -6.51 -0.18 12.75
CA LYS A 121 -5.73 0.75 13.57
C LYS A 121 -6.12 0.73 15.05
N ILE A 122 -7.37 0.42 15.37
CA ILE A 122 -7.86 0.36 16.76
C ILE A 122 -7.31 -0.93 17.39
N GLU A 123 -7.43 -2.07 16.71
CA GLU A 123 -6.87 -3.37 17.09
C GLU A 123 -5.33 -3.32 17.21
N PHE A 124 -4.65 -2.53 16.37
CA PHE A 124 -3.19 -2.36 16.40
C PHE A 124 -2.69 -1.45 17.53
N PHE A 125 -3.55 -0.61 18.11
CA PHE A 125 -3.11 0.38 19.10
C PHE A 125 -2.61 -0.24 20.42
N PRO A 126 -3.32 -1.19 21.06
CA PRO A 126 -2.83 -1.84 22.29
C PRO A 126 -1.48 -2.54 22.11
N PRO A 127 -1.23 -3.37 21.07
CA PRO A 127 0.08 -3.99 20.85
C PRO A 127 1.26 -3.02 20.80
N THR A 128 1.03 -1.75 20.44
CA THR A 128 2.08 -0.75 20.26
C THR A 128 2.18 0.30 21.36
N HIS A 129 1.19 0.38 22.25
CA HIS A 129 1.11 1.38 23.32
C HIS A 129 0.91 0.76 24.70
N CYS A 130 0.82 -0.56 24.79
CA CYS A 130 0.65 -1.33 26.01
C CYS A 130 1.73 -2.41 26.14
N THR A 131 2.30 -2.55 27.33
CA THR A 131 3.25 -3.62 27.70
C THR A 131 2.68 -4.35 28.90
N ASP A 132 2.52 -5.67 28.82
CA ASP A 132 2.00 -6.52 29.90
C ASP A 132 0.68 -6.02 30.52
N GLY A 133 -0.23 -5.52 29.68
CA GLY A 133 -1.52 -4.99 30.11
C GLY A 133 -1.48 -3.58 30.71
N LYS A 134 -0.30 -2.93 30.77
CA LYS A 134 -0.14 -1.55 31.23
C LYS A 134 0.10 -0.59 30.07
N TRP A 135 -0.68 0.48 30.02
CA TRP A 135 -0.51 1.56 29.05
C TRP A 135 0.81 2.31 29.28
N THR A 136 1.48 2.67 28.19
CA THR A 136 2.77 3.38 28.25
C THR A 136 2.63 4.78 28.85
N THR A 137 1.50 5.45 28.59
CA THR A 137 1.09 6.68 29.26
C THR A 137 -0.42 6.65 29.52
N SER A 138 -0.90 7.41 30.51
CA SER A 138 -2.34 7.58 30.77
C SER A 138 -3.09 8.12 29.53
N GLU A 139 -2.44 9.00 28.77
CA GLU A 139 -2.99 9.53 27.52
C GLU A 139 -3.25 8.43 26.48
N CYS A 140 -2.44 7.35 26.45
CA CYS A 140 -2.69 6.22 25.54
C CYS A 140 -4.04 5.56 25.84
N GLU A 141 -4.37 5.38 27.12
CA GLU A 141 -5.65 4.79 27.53
C GLU A 141 -6.82 5.69 27.14
N VAL A 142 -6.72 6.99 27.43
CA VAL A 142 -7.76 7.97 27.06
C VAL A 142 -7.96 8.01 25.55
N ARG A 143 -6.86 7.99 24.78
CA ARG A 143 -6.89 7.94 23.31
C ARG A 143 -7.57 6.67 22.81
N TYR A 144 -7.25 5.53 23.41
CA TYR A 144 -7.83 4.23 23.04
C TYR A 144 -9.34 4.19 23.29
N LYS A 145 -9.79 4.64 24.46
CA LYS A 145 -11.23 4.76 24.76
C LYS A 145 -11.93 5.70 23.80
N SER A 146 -11.32 6.85 23.51
CA SER A 146 -11.87 7.80 22.53
C SER A 146 -12.01 7.20 21.13
N MET A 147 -11.07 6.36 20.67
CA MET A 147 -11.21 5.65 19.39
C MET A 147 -12.42 4.71 19.37
N LEU A 148 -12.60 3.94 20.45
CA LEU A 148 -13.73 3.02 20.59
C LEU A 148 -15.06 3.78 20.62
N ASP A 149 -15.13 4.91 21.34
CA ASP A 149 -16.33 5.73 21.41
C ASP A 149 -16.71 6.31 20.04
N VAL A 150 -15.72 6.79 19.28
CA VAL A 150 -15.95 7.31 17.92
C VAL A 150 -16.41 6.20 16.97
N GLN A 151 -15.84 5.01 17.08
CA GLN A 151 -16.26 3.84 16.29
C GLN A 151 -17.70 3.45 16.63
N ALA A 152 -18.04 3.34 17.92
CA ALA A 152 -19.37 3.01 18.39
C ALA A 152 -20.42 4.03 17.94
N LYS A 153 -20.12 5.33 18.06
CA LYS A 153 -21.02 6.40 17.58
C LYS A 153 -21.25 6.33 16.07
N SER A 154 -20.19 6.07 15.30
CA SER A 154 -20.31 5.96 13.84
C SER A 154 -21.23 4.80 13.45
N ILE A 155 -21.03 3.62 14.07
CA ILE A 155 -21.89 2.46 13.86
C ILE A 155 -23.35 2.77 14.22
N ALA A 156 -23.59 3.46 15.33
CA ALA A 156 -24.93 3.86 15.76
C ALA A 156 -25.61 4.87 14.80
N GLU A 157 -24.84 5.74 14.17
CA GLU A 157 -25.31 6.71 13.17
C GLU A 157 -25.54 6.09 11.78
N GLY A 158 -25.37 4.77 11.62
CA GLY A 158 -25.46 4.07 10.33
C GLY A 158 -24.28 4.38 9.40
N ASN A 159 -23.26 5.08 9.90
CA ASN A 159 -22.04 5.40 9.19
C ASN A 159 -20.99 4.35 9.53
N SER A 160 -20.64 3.47 8.59
CA SER A 160 -19.46 2.62 8.75
C SER A 160 -18.20 3.45 8.54
N LYS A 161 -17.84 4.31 9.51
CA LYS A 161 -16.49 4.88 9.52
C LYS A 161 -15.52 3.73 9.72
N THR A 162 -14.55 3.61 8.81
CA THR A 162 -13.50 2.62 9.00
C THR A 162 -12.70 2.98 10.25
N ALA A 163 -12.17 2.00 10.98
CA ALA A 163 -11.27 2.25 12.13
C ALA A 163 -10.11 3.20 11.79
N ASN A 164 -9.78 3.33 10.50
CA ASN A 164 -8.83 4.28 9.96
C ASN A 164 -9.25 5.76 10.06
N GLU A 165 -10.55 6.04 9.98
CA GLU A 165 -11.19 7.35 10.03
C GLU A 165 -11.51 7.78 11.47
N CYS A 166 -11.63 6.81 12.39
CA CYS A 166 -11.74 7.08 13.83
C CYS A 166 -10.40 7.47 14.48
N TYR A 167 -9.29 7.43 13.72
CA TYR A 167 -7.94 7.69 14.21
C TYR A 167 -7.29 8.90 13.55
N ASP A 168 -7.35 10.06 14.21
CA ASP A 168 -7.01 11.34 13.57
C ASP A 168 -5.51 11.65 13.39
N LYS A 169 -4.57 10.99 14.06
CA LYS A 169 -3.13 11.33 13.94
C LYS A 169 -2.22 10.15 14.31
N GLY A 170 -1.17 9.90 13.51
CA GLY A 170 0.12 9.49 14.09
C GLY A 170 0.81 8.19 13.66
N PHE A 171 0.50 7.57 12.52
CA PHE A 171 1.31 6.40 12.07
C PHE A 171 2.66 6.74 11.43
N GLY A 172 2.95 8.03 11.20
CA GLY A 172 4.07 8.44 10.37
C GLY A 172 3.92 7.98 8.92
N TYR A 173 4.63 8.64 8.02
CA TYR A 173 4.81 8.12 6.66
C TYR A 173 5.98 7.12 6.71
N GLY A 174 5.70 5.87 7.10
CA GLY A 174 6.64 4.77 6.86
C GLY A 174 6.85 4.56 5.35
N PRO A 175 7.88 3.80 4.92
CA PRO A 175 8.01 3.39 3.53
C PRO A 175 6.66 2.82 3.09
N LYS A 176 6.00 3.50 2.14
CA LYS A 176 4.74 2.99 1.61
C LYS A 176 5.05 1.59 1.08
N PRO A 177 4.26 0.55 1.45
CA PRO A 177 4.40 -0.72 0.76
C PRO A 177 4.36 -0.45 -0.74
N PRO A 178 5.13 -1.20 -1.55
CA PRO A 178 5.16 -1.00 -2.99
C PRO A 178 3.71 -0.92 -3.46
N ARG A 179 3.36 0.20 -4.12
CA ARG A 179 1.98 0.42 -4.56
C ARG A 179 1.58 -0.84 -5.33
N LYS A 180 0.53 -1.52 -4.88
CA LYS A 180 -0.06 -2.65 -5.64
C LYS A 180 -0.48 -2.23 -7.07
N ASN A 181 -0.53 -0.92 -7.32
CA ASN A 181 -0.91 -0.28 -8.57
C ASN A 181 0.32 0.21 -9.37
N SER A 182 1.42 -0.54 -9.43
CA SER A 182 2.37 -0.34 -10.53
C SER A 182 1.71 -0.85 -11.80
N SER A 183 1.88 -0.14 -12.92
CA SER A 183 1.34 -0.56 -14.23
C SER A 183 1.76 -1.99 -14.60
N ALA A 184 2.94 -2.41 -14.13
CA ALA A 184 3.44 -3.78 -14.28
C ALA A 184 2.62 -4.82 -13.51
N ASN A 185 2.16 -4.52 -12.29
CA ASN A 185 1.31 -5.43 -11.50
C ASN A 185 -0.11 -5.49 -12.05
N ILE A 186 -0.63 -4.38 -12.59
CA ILE A 186 -1.92 -4.36 -13.30
C ILE A 186 -1.84 -5.25 -14.53
N LYS A 187 -0.78 -5.14 -15.34
CA LYS A 187 -0.56 -6.04 -16.49
C LYS A 187 -0.51 -7.51 -16.08
N LYS A 188 0.21 -7.86 -15.01
CA LYS A 188 0.26 -9.23 -14.51
C LYS A 188 -1.10 -9.76 -14.03
N LEU A 189 -1.89 -8.90 -13.37
CA LEU A 189 -3.25 -9.26 -12.95
C LEU A 189 -4.19 -9.41 -14.16
N GLU A 190 -4.05 -8.56 -15.18
CA GLU A 190 -4.79 -8.68 -16.44
C GLU A 190 -4.40 -9.94 -17.22
N GLU A 191 -3.11 -10.31 -17.25
CA GLU A 191 -2.63 -11.56 -17.83
C GLU A 191 -3.19 -12.77 -17.08
N ALA A 192 -3.07 -12.80 -15.75
CA ALA A 192 -3.61 -13.89 -14.95
C ALA A 192 -5.15 -14.01 -15.06
N LEU A 193 -5.85 -12.89 -15.21
CA LEU A 193 -7.29 -12.87 -15.46
C LEU A 193 -7.63 -13.44 -16.84
N ARG A 194 -6.87 -13.07 -17.88
CA ARG A 194 -7.03 -13.62 -19.23
C ARG A 194 -6.78 -15.13 -19.26
N ASP A 195 -5.71 -15.60 -18.61
CA ASP A 195 -5.39 -17.02 -18.54
C ASP A 195 -6.49 -17.82 -17.84
N SER A 196 -7.01 -17.28 -16.73
CA SER A 196 -8.12 -17.88 -16.00
C SER A 196 -9.43 -17.92 -16.81
N GLN A 197 -9.67 -16.91 -17.65
CA GLN A 197 -10.82 -16.89 -18.56
C GLN A 197 -10.69 -17.93 -19.67
N ILE A 198 -9.50 -18.08 -20.26
CA ILE A 198 -9.22 -19.09 -21.29
C ILE A 198 -9.39 -20.51 -20.71
N GLU A 199 -8.89 -20.75 -19.51
CA GLU A 199 -9.05 -22.07 -18.89
C GLU A 199 -10.52 -22.35 -18.55
N ASN A 200 -11.29 -21.34 -18.13
CA ASN A 200 -12.73 -21.48 -17.92
C ASN A 200 -13.49 -21.84 -19.21
N THR A 201 -13.17 -21.20 -20.35
CA THR A 201 -13.81 -21.54 -21.62
C THR A 201 -13.48 -22.97 -22.04
N ARG A 202 -12.21 -23.37 -21.87
CA ARG A 202 -11.76 -24.73 -22.16
C ARG A 202 -12.45 -25.78 -21.28
N LEU A 203 -12.61 -25.50 -20.00
CA LEU A 203 -13.32 -26.40 -19.08
C LEU A 203 -14.81 -26.51 -19.43
N LYS A 204 -15.45 -25.41 -19.84
CA LYS A 204 -16.85 -25.43 -20.30
C LYS A 204 -17.03 -26.27 -21.57
N GLU A 205 -16.12 -26.16 -22.53
CA GLU A 205 -16.14 -26.98 -23.74
C GLU A 205 -15.96 -28.47 -23.41
N ARG A 206 -15.02 -28.81 -22.52
CA ARG A 206 -14.83 -30.19 -22.07
C ARG A 206 -16.05 -30.75 -21.34
N LEU A 207 -16.71 -29.92 -20.53
CA LEU A 207 -17.93 -30.31 -19.85
C LEU A 207 -19.05 -30.62 -20.85
N GLY A 208 -19.29 -29.74 -21.82
CA GLY A 208 -20.31 -29.98 -22.85
C GLY A 208 -20.02 -31.22 -23.71
N ALA A 209 -18.76 -31.50 -24.01
CA ALA A 209 -18.37 -32.72 -24.71
C ALA A 209 -18.65 -33.99 -23.87
N ALA A 210 -18.39 -33.94 -22.56
CA ALA A 210 -18.68 -35.05 -21.65
C ALA A 210 -20.20 -35.27 -21.47
N GLU A 211 -20.98 -34.19 -21.40
CA GLU A 211 -22.45 -34.26 -21.36
C GLU A 211 -23.01 -34.92 -22.62
N THR A 212 -22.51 -34.52 -23.80
CA THR A 212 -22.91 -35.14 -25.08
C THR A 212 -22.60 -36.64 -25.12
N GLN A 213 -21.43 -37.05 -24.61
CA GLN A 213 -21.06 -38.47 -24.54
C GLN A 213 -21.97 -39.27 -23.60
N LEU A 214 -22.39 -38.67 -22.48
CA LEU A 214 -23.33 -39.30 -21.56
C LEU A 214 -24.70 -39.49 -22.21
N ASP A 215 -25.19 -38.51 -22.96
CA ASP A 215 -26.46 -38.60 -23.69
C ASP A 215 -26.41 -39.70 -24.76
N GLU A 216 -25.31 -39.79 -25.51
CA GLU A 216 -25.10 -40.86 -26.49
C GLU A 216 -25.06 -42.25 -25.83
N PHE A 217 -24.38 -42.38 -24.68
CA PHE A 217 -24.32 -43.63 -23.94
C PHE A 217 -25.70 -44.04 -23.41
N ASN A 218 -26.46 -43.10 -22.85
CA ASN A 218 -27.82 -43.32 -22.40
C ASN A 218 -28.76 -43.74 -23.54
N ALA A 219 -28.63 -43.12 -24.72
CA ALA A 219 -29.40 -43.51 -25.90
C ALA A 219 -29.06 -44.95 -26.37
N ARG A 220 -27.78 -45.34 -26.32
CA ARG A 220 -27.35 -46.71 -26.63
C ARG A 220 -27.91 -47.72 -25.63
N LEU A 221 -27.86 -47.42 -24.33
CA LEU A 221 -28.43 -48.28 -23.29
C LEU A 221 -29.95 -48.46 -23.48
N ALA A 222 -30.68 -47.38 -23.77
CA ALA A 222 -32.12 -47.45 -24.03
C ALA A 222 -32.44 -48.33 -25.26
N ASN A 223 -31.62 -48.25 -26.31
CA ASN A 223 -31.79 -49.11 -27.49
C ASN A 223 -31.49 -50.58 -27.17
N GLN A 224 -30.43 -50.87 -26.40
CA GLN A 224 -30.13 -52.22 -25.94
C GLN A 224 -31.25 -52.81 -25.08
N ASP A 225 -31.82 -52.03 -24.16
CA ASP A 225 -32.95 -52.45 -23.31
C ASP A 225 -34.19 -52.79 -24.16
N LYS A 226 -34.45 -52.01 -25.22
CA LYS A 226 -35.54 -52.29 -26.17
C LYS A 226 -35.33 -53.61 -26.92
N ILE A 227 -34.10 -53.87 -27.37
CA ILE A 227 -33.74 -55.13 -28.05
C ILE A 227 -33.90 -56.32 -27.09
N LEU A 228 -33.41 -56.20 -25.85
CA LEU A 228 -33.54 -57.25 -24.84
C LEU A 228 -35.01 -57.58 -24.54
N LYS A 229 -35.86 -56.56 -24.37
CA LYS A 229 -37.31 -56.75 -24.17
C LYS A 229 -37.97 -57.47 -25.36
N MET A 230 -37.54 -57.17 -26.59
CA MET A 230 -38.05 -57.84 -27.79
C MET A 230 -37.61 -59.31 -27.85
N ILE A 231 -36.37 -59.63 -27.48
CA ILE A 231 -35.88 -61.02 -27.42
C ILE A 231 -36.63 -61.79 -26.33
N LEU A 232 -36.81 -61.20 -25.14
CA LEU A 232 -37.54 -61.82 -24.04
C LEU A 232 -38.99 -62.14 -24.41
N SER A 233 -39.68 -61.23 -25.13
CA SER A 233 -41.05 -61.45 -25.59
C SER A 233 -41.16 -62.51 -26.70
N GLN A 234 -40.18 -62.59 -27.61
CA GLN A 234 -40.15 -63.61 -28.66
C GLN A 234 -39.92 -65.03 -28.12
N HIS A 235 -39.21 -65.15 -26.99
CA HIS A 235 -38.87 -66.45 -26.39
C HIS A 235 -39.76 -66.85 -25.20
N ASN A 236 -40.81 -66.07 -24.88
CA ASN A 236 -41.70 -66.31 -23.72
C ASN A 236 -40.94 -66.46 -22.38
N LEU A 237 -39.77 -65.82 -22.26
CA LEU A 237 -38.96 -65.83 -21.04
C LEU A 237 -39.39 -64.66 -20.17
N GLN A 238 -40.00 -64.94 -19.01
CA GLN A 238 -40.27 -63.89 -18.02
C GLN A 238 -38.95 -63.36 -17.44
N PRO A 239 -38.84 -62.04 -17.20
CA PRO A 239 -37.68 -61.49 -16.52
C PRO A 239 -37.55 -62.11 -15.13
N PRO A 240 -36.32 -62.33 -14.62
CA PRO A 240 -36.13 -62.89 -13.29
C PRO A 240 -36.81 -62.00 -12.26
N THR A 241 -37.68 -62.60 -11.44
CA THR A 241 -38.29 -61.94 -10.28
C THR A 241 -37.22 -61.65 -9.25
N SER A 242 -37.07 -60.38 -8.87
CA SER A 242 -36.20 -59.96 -7.79
C SER A 242 -36.77 -60.44 -6.45
N ASP A 243 -36.06 -61.34 -5.78
CA ASP A 243 -36.15 -61.56 -4.32
C ASP A 243 -35.25 -60.55 -3.58
#